data_AF-A0AAD9IK52-F1
#
_entry.id   AF-A0AAD9IK52-F1
#
_cell.length_a   1.000
_cell.length_b   1.000
_cell.length_c   1.000
_cell.angle_alpha   90.00
_cell.angle_beta   90.00
_cell.angle_gamma   90.00
#
_symmetry.space_group_name_H-M   'P 1'
#
loop_
_entity.id
_entity.type
_entity.pdbx_description
1 polymer ?
#
loop_
_entity_poly.entity_id
_entity_poly.type
_entity_poly.pdbx_seq_one_letter_code
_entity_poly.pdbx_strand_id
1 'polypeptide(L)'
;MVAQQRWASAGQVIAVCQAVAGITIFFLSWAFFYEFTEATGLLLGGCMVAAGAVGWAGGRARSGNLANLHVLATLLALLLSFNFIGQVVREVHVDCGLAELYLKNKALETRISELRHTEAMHSVYARMSELEDMLEMAQRGAVKSIELKAEQDKLRHLDASYIASKLAMLRTHAQEAMDGILQNPALNATVVNGLSQADKDYLRKRLDAADKVIERVRQHHEEDGKGISLEEYQELLGVLTDATVFSDKREHPDLVAATSELPNMGAAMRRQQEDRYQDYLPGSAHHEIQAIERQRTQRRLAWEERVRTLMSAQGAGLDAGAELAKHCVKEARGHSVTLFFGLVAIALQLCSAYTSLCLGMRLSVKGE
;
A
#
# COMPACT_ATOMS: atom_id res chain seq x y z
N MET A 1 35.99 14.32 0.02
CA MET A 1 36.63 13.09 0.54
C MET A 1 35.92 12.51 1.78
N VAL A 2 35.61 13.29 2.82
CA VAL A 2 34.93 12.79 4.05
C VAL A 2 33.58 12.13 3.77
N ALA A 3 32.75 12.73 2.90
CA ALA A 3 31.45 12.15 2.56
C ALA A 3 31.57 10.79 1.85
N GLN A 4 32.54 10.62 0.94
CA GLN A 4 32.77 9.37 0.21
C GLN A 4 33.20 8.22 1.14
N GLN A 5 34.03 8.53 2.15
CA GLN A 5 34.41 7.55 3.17
C GLN A 5 33.21 7.10 4.01
N ARG A 6 32.33 8.03 4.40
CA ARG A 6 31.10 7.70 5.14
C ARG A 6 30.16 6.79 4.37
N TRP A 7 29.98 7.03 3.06
CA TRP A 7 29.18 6.17 2.20
C TRP A 7 29.81 4.79 2.00
N ALA A 8 31.14 4.72 1.86
CA ALA A 8 31.84 3.44 1.75
C ALA A 8 31.72 2.60 3.04
N SER A 9 31.85 3.22 4.22
CA SER A 9 31.65 2.53 5.50
C SER A 9 30.20 2.09 5.70
N ALA A 10 29.23 2.95 5.33
CA ALA A 10 27.81 2.61 5.40
C ALA A 10 27.48 1.42 4.47
N GLY A 11 27.99 1.44 3.23
CA GLY A 11 27.84 0.34 2.29
C GLY A 11 28.46 -0.96 2.79
N GLN A 12 29.63 -0.91 3.45
CA GLN A 12 30.25 -2.10 4.05
C GLN A 12 29.40 -2.70 5.17
N VAL A 13 28.86 -1.88 6.07
CA VAL A 13 27.98 -2.35 7.16
C VAL A 13 26.73 -3.00 6.58
N ILE A 14 26.09 -2.37 5.60
CA ILE A 14 24.89 -2.91 4.95
C ILE A 14 25.20 -4.21 4.21
N ALA A 15 26.35 -4.30 3.53
CA ALA A 15 26.78 -5.52 2.84
C ALA A 15 27.03 -6.69 3.81
N VAL A 16 27.59 -6.43 4.99
CA VAL A 16 27.74 -7.44 6.04
C VAL A 16 26.37 -7.88 6.57
N CYS A 17 25.47 -6.94 6.87
CA CYS A 17 24.11 -7.25 7.29
C CYS A 17 23.37 -8.08 6.24
N GLN A 18 23.55 -7.77 4.96
CA GLN A 18 22.98 -8.52 3.84
C GLN A 18 23.52 -9.96 3.80
N ALA A 19 24.82 -10.17 4.01
CA ALA A 19 25.40 -11.51 4.06
C ALA A 19 24.88 -12.33 5.25
N VAL A 20 24.77 -11.71 6.44
CA VAL A 20 24.24 -12.37 7.64
C VAL A 20 22.77 -12.75 7.46
N ALA A 21 21.96 -11.85 6.88
CA ALA A 21 20.57 -12.14 6.53
C ALA A 21 20.49 -13.29 5.51
N GLY A 22 21.35 -13.31 4.49
CA GLY A 22 21.45 -14.39 3.52
C GLY A 22 21.76 -15.75 4.16
N ILE A 23 22.72 -15.81 5.08
CA ILE A 23 23.05 -17.03 5.85
C ILE A 23 21.84 -17.48 6.68
N THR A 24 21.13 -16.53 7.29
CA THR A 24 19.97 -16.84 8.13
C THR A 24 18.84 -17.44 7.28
N ILE A 25 18.55 -16.85 6.11
CA ILE A 25 17.55 -17.38 5.16
C ILE A 25 17.96 -18.76 4.65
N PHE A 26 19.25 -18.98 4.37
CA PHE A 26 19.78 -20.28 3.96
C PHE A 26 19.47 -21.36 5.00
N PHE A 27 19.83 -21.13 6.27
CA PHE A 27 19.57 -22.09 7.35
C PHE A 27 18.09 -22.26 7.67
N LEU A 28 17.30 -21.20 7.63
CA LEU A 28 15.86 -21.29 7.84
C LEU A 28 15.19 -22.09 6.73
N SER A 29 15.62 -21.91 5.49
CA SER A 29 15.04 -22.62 4.34
C SER A 29 15.37 -24.11 4.41
N TRP A 30 16.62 -24.44 4.75
CA TRP A 30 17.04 -25.82 5.03
C TRP A 30 16.26 -26.44 6.20
N ALA A 31 16.02 -25.67 7.27
CA ALA A 31 15.40 -26.19 8.48
C ALA A 31 13.89 -26.44 8.32
N PHE A 32 13.18 -25.56 7.60
CA PHE A 32 11.72 -25.53 7.60
C PHE A 32 11.05 -26.00 6.31
N PHE A 33 11.65 -25.78 5.14
CA PHE A 33 11.02 -26.08 3.85
C PHE A 33 11.59 -27.35 3.21
N TYR A 34 10.88 -27.85 2.20
CA TYR A 34 11.26 -29.03 1.43
C TYR A 34 11.28 -28.73 -0.08
N GLU A 35 12.09 -29.51 -0.81
CA GLU A 35 12.18 -29.53 -2.27
C GLU A 35 12.37 -28.14 -2.92
N PHE A 36 11.30 -27.55 -3.44
CA PHE A 36 11.37 -26.39 -4.32
C PHE A 36 11.57 -25.08 -3.55
N THR A 37 10.85 -24.86 -2.45
CA THR A 37 11.05 -23.70 -1.56
C THR A 37 12.39 -23.76 -0.85
N GLU A 38 12.87 -24.96 -0.54
CA GLU A 38 14.22 -25.14 -0.01
C GLU A 38 15.25 -24.67 -1.03
N ALA A 39 15.19 -25.17 -2.28
CA ALA A 39 16.13 -24.80 -3.33
C ALA A 39 16.13 -23.29 -3.62
N THR A 40 14.96 -22.64 -3.67
CA THR A 40 14.88 -21.19 -3.89
C THR A 40 15.40 -20.39 -2.71
N GLY A 41 15.14 -20.84 -1.48
CA GLY A 41 15.71 -20.24 -0.26
C GLY A 41 17.24 -20.37 -0.18
N LEU A 42 17.79 -21.52 -0.57
CA LEU A 42 19.24 -21.75 -0.64
C LEU A 42 19.90 -20.87 -1.72
N LEU A 43 19.29 -20.78 -2.90
CA LEU A 43 19.76 -19.92 -3.98
C LEU A 43 19.73 -18.44 -3.57
N LEU A 44 18.63 -17.98 -2.97
CA LEU A 44 18.52 -16.62 -2.46
C LEU A 44 19.58 -16.33 -1.39
N GLY A 45 19.72 -17.20 -0.41
CA GLY A 45 20.73 -17.08 0.65
C GLY A 45 22.15 -16.99 0.09
N GLY A 46 22.49 -17.88 -0.86
CA GLY A 46 23.78 -17.88 -1.56
C GLY A 46 24.03 -16.60 -2.36
N CYS A 47 23.03 -16.14 -3.13
CA CYS A 47 23.12 -14.88 -3.88
C CYS A 47 23.30 -13.67 -2.96
N MET A 48 22.62 -13.62 -1.81
CA MET A 48 22.78 -12.53 -0.84
C MET A 48 24.16 -12.51 -0.19
N VAL A 49 24.72 -13.67 0.12
CA VAL A 49 26.10 -13.78 0.65
C VAL A 49 27.12 -13.34 -0.41
N ALA A 50 26.98 -13.80 -1.65
CA ALA A 50 27.85 -13.40 -2.75
C ALA A 50 27.76 -11.88 -2.99
N ALA A 51 26.56 -11.31 -3.03
CA ALA A 51 26.35 -9.87 -3.14
C ALA A 51 26.99 -9.13 -1.97
N GLY A 52 26.77 -9.56 -0.72
CA GLY A 52 27.40 -8.95 0.46
C GLY A 52 28.93 -8.97 0.41
N ALA A 53 29.53 -10.07 -0.06
CA ALA A 53 30.97 -10.18 -0.24
C ALA A 53 31.50 -9.21 -1.31
N VAL A 54 30.82 -9.11 -2.46
CA VAL A 54 31.18 -8.17 -3.54
C VAL A 54 31.03 -6.72 -3.08
N GLY A 55 29.96 -6.38 -2.36
CA GLY A 55 29.73 -5.04 -1.82
C GLY A 55 30.77 -4.63 -0.78
N TRP A 56 31.14 -5.55 0.12
CA TRP A 56 32.19 -5.32 1.10
C TRP A 56 33.56 -5.09 0.44
N ALA A 57 33.93 -5.95 -0.53
CA ALA A 57 35.15 -5.82 -1.31
C ALA A 57 35.17 -4.53 -2.13
N GLY A 58 34.04 -4.17 -2.75
CA GLY A 58 33.86 -2.93 -3.51
C GLY A 58 34.01 -1.67 -2.66
N GLY A 59 33.42 -1.65 -1.46
CA GLY A 59 33.59 -0.54 -0.51
C GLY A 59 35.03 -0.39 -0.01
N ARG A 60 35.75 -1.51 0.15
CA ARG A 60 37.16 -1.50 0.58
C ARG A 60 38.12 -1.08 -0.54
N ALA A 61 37.95 -1.65 -1.73
CA ALA A 61 38.78 -1.37 -2.91
C ALA A 61 38.42 -0.04 -3.60
N ARG A 62 37.24 0.52 -3.30
CA ARG A 62 36.69 1.74 -3.93
C ARG A 62 36.66 1.65 -5.46
N SER A 63 36.33 0.47 -5.99
CA SER A 63 36.27 0.21 -7.43
C SER A 63 34.85 0.40 -7.95
N GLY A 64 34.70 1.19 -9.02
CA GLY A 64 33.42 1.36 -9.72
C GLY A 64 32.90 0.05 -10.33
N ASN A 65 33.79 -0.81 -10.83
CA ASN A 65 33.40 -2.10 -11.42
C ASN A 65 32.79 -3.05 -10.38
N LEU A 66 33.35 -3.07 -9.16
CA LEU A 66 32.80 -3.86 -8.06
C LEU A 66 31.48 -3.27 -7.55
N ALA A 67 31.33 -1.94 -7.56
CA ALA A 67 30.05 -1.31 -7.23
C ALA A 67 28.96 -1.66 -8.25
N ASN A 68 29.28 -1.67 -9.55
CA ASN A 68 28.33 -2.08 -10.60
C ASN A 68 27.96 -3.56 -10.49
N LEU A 69 28.94 -4.43 -10.23
CA LEU A 69 28.70 -5.86 -10.03
C LEU A 69 27.82 -6.10 -8.78
N HIS A 70 28.05 -5.34 -7.70
CA HIS A 70 27.23 -5.39 -6.51
C HIS A 70 25.78 -4.96 -6.78
N VAL A 71 25.57 -3.86 -7.52
CA VAL A 71 24.22 -3.42 -7.91
C VAL A 71 23.50 -4.52 -8.68
N LEU A 72 24.16 -5.14 -9.67
CA LEU A 72 23.58 -6.25 -10.43
C LEU A 72 23.24 -7.45 -9.54
N ALA A 73 24.14 -7.81 -8.62
CA ALA A 73 23.91 -8.89 -7.67
C ALA A 73 22.75 -8.59 -6.70
N THR A 74 22.61 -7.34 -6.25
CA THR A 74 21.48 -6.91 -5.39
C THR A 74 20.15 -6.92 -6.13
N LEU A 75 20.12 -6.56 -7.42
CA LEU A 75 18.90 -6.63 -8.24
C LEU A 75 18.46 -8.08 -8.47
N LEU A 76 19.41 -8.98 -8.75
CA LEU A 76 19.12 -10.42 -8.86
C LEU A 76 18.55 -10.96 -7.54
N ALA A 77 19.19 -10.61 -6.42
CA ALA A 77 18.73 -11.02 -5.09
C ALA A 77 17.34 -10.45 -4.75
N LEU A 78 17.00 -9.25 -5.22
CA LEU A 78 15.68 -8.63 -5.06
C LEU A 78 14.58 -9.40 -5.77
N LEU A 79 14.82 -9.75 -7.04
CA LEU A 79 13.89 -10.57 -7.80
C LEU A 79 13.70 -11.95 -7.14
N LEU A 80 14.79 -12.58 -6.68
CA LEU A 80 14.73 -13.84 -5.96
C LEU A 80 13.98 -13.72 -4.61
N SER A 81 14.09 -12.58 -3.93
CA SER A 81 13.39 -12.35 -2.65
C SER A 81 11.89 -12.26 -2.84
N PHE A 82 11.42 -11.55 -3.86
CA PHE A 82 10.00 -11.49 -4.20
C PHE A 82 9.46 -12.87 -4.62
N ASN A 83 10.22 -13.60 -5.44
CA ASN A 83 9.83 -14.94 -5.85
C ASN A 83 9.76 -15.91 -4.65
N PHE A 84 10.75 -15.86 -3.76
CA PHE A 84 10.78 -16.67 -2.54
C PHE A 84 9.58 -16.38 -1.63
N ILE A 85 9.25 -15.12 -1.36
CA ILE A 85 8.08 -14.76 -0.56
C ILE A 85 6.79 -15.26 -1.22
N GLY A 86 6.65 -15.05 -2.53
CA GLY A 86 5.48 -15.52 -3.29
C GLY A 86 5.32 -17.04 -3.22
N GLN A 87 6.41 -17.78 -3.33
CA GLN A 87 6.43 -19.24 -3.22
C GLN A 87 6.10 -19.70 -1.80
N VAL A 88 6.76 -19.17 -0.77
CA VAL A 88 6.47 -19.51 0.63
C VAL A 88 5.01 -19.24 1.01
N VAL A 89 4.41 -18.16 0.51
CA VAL A 89 2.99 -17.89 0.77
C VAL A 89 2.10 -18.88 0.04
N ARG A 90 2.39 -19.17 -1.23
CA ARG A 90 1.57 -20.06 -2.06
C ARG A 90 1.67 -21.52 -1.63
N GLU A 91 2.88 -22.05 -1.46
CA GLU A 91 3.14 -23.46 -1.15
C GLU A 91 2.58 -23.82 0.22
N VAL A 92 2.80 -22.99 1.26
CA VAL A 92 2.20 -23.21 2.58
C VAL A 92 0.67 -23.26 2.51
N HIS A 93 0.02 -22.46 1.65
CA HIS A 93 -1.43 -22.53 1.49
C HIS A 93 -1.89 -23.77 0.72
N VAL A 94 -1.16 -24.15 -0.33
CA VAL A 94 -1.50 -25.31 -1.17
C VAL A 94 -1.25 -26.61 -0.42
N ASP A 95 -0.09 -26.77 0.21
CA ASP A 95 0.30 -28.01 0.88
C ASP A 95 -0.51 -28.25 2.16
N CYS A 96 -0.79 -27.20 2.93
CA CYS A 96 -1.73 -27.32 4.04
C CYS A 96 -3.17 -27.59 3.57
N GLY A 97 -3.61 -26.98 2.47
CA GLY A 97 -4.93 -27.23 1.89
C GLY A 97 -5.08 -28.66 1.38
N LEU A 98 -4.05 -29.19 0.72
CA LEU A 98 -3.99 -30.57 0.25
C LEU A 98 -3.92 -31.56 1.41
N ALA A 99 -3.12 -31.28 2.44
CA ALA A 99 -3.07 -32.10 3.65
C ALA A 99 -4.44 -32.15 4.35
N GLU A 100 -5.14 -31.00 4.43
CA GLU A 100 -6.50 -30.94 4.98
C GLU A 100 -7.49 -31.78 4.17
N LEU A 101 -7.48 -31.64 2.85
CA LEU A 101 -8.35 -32.42 1.97
C LEU A 101 -8.05 -33.91 2.06
N TYR A 102 -6.77 -34.30 2.09
CA TYR A 102 -6.37 -35.70 2.20
C TYR A 102 -6.82 -36.32 3.53
N LEU A 103 -6.59 -35.64 4.66
CA LEU A 103 -7.04 -36.13 5.97
C LEU A 103 -8.57 -36.21 6.06
N LYS A 104 -9.28 -35.24 5.49
CA LYS A 104 -10.75 -35.30 5.39
C LYS A 104 -11.20 -36.48 4.55
N ASN A 105 -10.54 -36.76 3.42
CA ASN A 105 -10.88 -37.87 2.54
C ASN A 105 -10.63 -39.23 3.23
N LYS A 106 -9.50 -39.39 3.91
CA LYS A 106 -9.18 -40.62 4.66
C LYS A 106 -10.12 -40.86 5.85
N ALA A 107 -10.51 -39.79 6.56
CA ALA A 107 -11.52 -39.85 7.62
C ALA A 107 -12.91 -40.20 7.07
N LEU A 108 -13.21 -39.79 5.84
CA LEU A 108 -14.41 -40.18 5.10
C LEU A 108 -14.35 -41.64 4.69
N GLU A 109 -13.24 -42.10 4.12
CA GLU A 109 -13.04 -43.47 3.65
C GLU A 109 -13.14 -44.49 4.80
N THR A 110 -12.48 -44.20 5.93
CA THR A 110 -12.58 -45.03 7.14
C THR A 110 -13.98 -45.05 7.74
N ARG A 111 -14.70 -43.92 7.73
CA ARG A 111 -16.10 -43.89 8.20
C ARG A 111 -17.08 -44.54 7.23
N ILE A 112 -16.84 -44.43 5.92
CA ILE A 112 -17.66 -45.06 4.89
C ILE A 112 -17.49 -46.58 4.92
N SER A 113 -16.28 -47.08 5.21
CA SER A 113 -16.04 -48.51 5.38
C SER A 113 -16.61 -49.07 6.70
N GLU A 114 -16.76 -48.22 7.73
CA GLU A 114 -17.34 -48.60 9.03
C GLU A 114 -18.87 -48.43 9.13
N LEU A 115 -19.50 -47.61 8.29
CA LEU A 115 -20.95 -47.33 8.36
C LEU A 115 -21.78 -48.15 7.35
N ARG A 116 -22.90 -48.72 7.82
CA ARG A 116 -23.95 -49.26 6.93
C ARG A 116 -24.49 -48.12 6.03
N HIS A 117 -24.71 -48.41 4.75
CA HIS A 117 -24.93 -47.45 3.65
C HIS A 117 -25.89 -46.26 3.91
N THR A 118 -26.87 -46.38 4.78
CA THR A 118 -27.83 -45.30 5.11
C THR A 118 -27.26 -44.21 6.04
N GLU A 119 -26.34 -44.57 6.94
CA GLU A 119 -25.78 -43.65 7.95
C GLU A 119 -24.54 -42.91 7.39
N ALA A 120 -23.82 -43.55 6.47
CA ALA A 120 -22.77 -42.94 5.66
C ALA A 120 -23.29 -41.76 4.82
N MET A 121 -24.48 -41.88 4.23
CA MET A 121 -25.10 -40.80 3.46
C MET A 121 -25.39 -39.58 4.34
N HIS A 122 -25.94 -39.76 5.55
CA HIS A 122 -26.16 -38.63 6.47
C HIS A 122 -24.86 -37.94 6.91
N SER A 123 -23.80 -38.70 7.14
CA SER A 123 -22.48 -38.12 7.45
C SER A 123 -21.88 -37.35 6.26
N VAL A 124 -22.04 -37.87 5.03
CA VAL A 124 -21.58 -37.18 3.81
C VAL A 124 -22.39 -35.91 3.57
N TYR A 125 -23.71 -35.95 3.73
CA TYR A 125 -24.59 -34.77 3.60
C TYR A 125 -24.27 -33.69 4.63
N ALA A 126 -24.05 -34.06 5.90
CA ALA A 126 -23.65 -33.10 6.93
C ALA A 126 -22.31 -32.42 6.60
N ARG A 127 -21.35 -33.16 6.02
CA ARG A 127 -20.04 -32.63 5.62
C ARG A 127 -20.09 -31.78 4.34
N MET A 128 -20.91 -32.16 3.36
CA MET A 128 -21.18 -31.31 2.20
C MET A 128 -21.81 -29.99 2.64
N SER A 129 -22.77 -30.03 3.58
CA SER A 129 -23.37 -28.83 4.16
C SER A 129 -22.33 -27.97 4.89
N GLU A 130 -21.41 -28.55 5.67
CA GLU A 130 -20.33 -27.79 6.31
C GLU A 130 -19.36 -27.14 5.29
N LEU A 131 -19.07 -27.83 4.17
CA LEU A 131 -18.23 -27.30 3.10
C LEU A 131 -18.95 -26.19 2.30
N GLU A 132 -20.25 -26.36 2.06
CA GLU A 132 -21.12 -25.38 1.41
C GLU A 132 -21.22 -24.11 2.26
N ASP A 133 -21.42 -24.22 3.57
CA ASP A 133 -21.41 -23.09 4.51
C ASP A 133 -20.07 -22.33 4.50
N MET A 134 -18.95 -23.05 4.40
CA MET A 134 -17.63 -22.44 4.32
C MET A 134 -17.39 -21.73 2.99
N LEU A 135 -17.83 -22.32 1.88
CA LEU A 135 -17.79 -21.68 0.56
C LEU A 135 -18.70 -20.45 0.52
N GLU A 136 -19.87 -20.53 1.13
CA GLU A 136 -20.79 -19.41 1.23
C GLU A 136 -20.19 -18.27 2.09
N MET A 137 -19.55 -18.57 3.22
CA MET A 137 -18.78 -17.58 3.98
C MET A 137 -17.59 -17.01 3.19
N ALA A 138 -16.96 -17.82 2.34
CA ALA A 138 -15.89 -17.39 1.44
C ALA A 138 -16.39 -16.36 0.43
N GLN A 139 -17.48 -16.72 -0.26
CA GLN A 139 -18.12 -15.93 -1.29
C GLN A 139 -18.75 -14.66 -0.73
N ARG A 140 -19.49 -14.74 0.38
CA ARG A 140 -20.07 -13.56 1.06
C ARG A 140 -19.00 -12.57 1.49
N GLY A 141 -17.88 -13.05 2.05
CA GLY A 141 -16.75 -12.17 2.40
C GLY A 141 -16.11 -11.49 1.18
N ALA A 142 -15.91 -12.23 0.09
CA ALA A 142 -15.35 -11.69 -1.15
C ALA A 142 -16.29 -10.65 -1.80
N VAL A 143 -17.57 -10.96 -1.94
CA VAL A 143 -18.60 -10.03 -2.46
C VAL A 143 -18.66 -8.78 -1.61
N LYS A 144 -18.67 -8.93 -0.27
CA LYS A 144 -18.72 -7.77 0.63
C LYS A 144 -17.49 -6.88 0.53
N SER A 145 -16.32 -7.47 0.32
CA SER A 145 -15.08 -6.70 0.11
C SER A 145 -15.11 -5.87 -1.18
N ILE A 146 -15.69 -6.41 -2.25
CA ILE A 146 -15.85 -5.73 -3.53
C ILE A 146 -16.87 -4.59 -3.40
N GLU A 147 -18.01 -4.83 -2.74
CA GLU A 147 -19.01 -3.79 -2.46
C GLU A 147 -18.41 -2.63 -1.68
N LEU A 148 -17.62 -2.91 -0.64
CA LEU A 148 -16.99 -1.86 0.15
C LEU A 148 -15.97 -1.06 -0.65
N LYS A 149 -15.18 -1.73 -1.49
CA LYS A 149 -14.25 -1.04 -2.38
C LYS A 149 -14.99 -0.13 -3.35
N ALA A 150 -16.11 -0.58 -3.93
CA ALA A 150 -16.93 0.23 -4.80
C ALA A 150 -17.52 1.46 -4.08
N GLU A 151 -17.99 1.31 -2.83
CA GLU A 151 -18.48 2.45 -2.04
C GLU A 151 -17.35 3.40 -1.62
N GLN A 152 -16.13 2.89 -1.33
CA GLN A 152 -14.94 3.73 -1.09
C GLN A 152 -14.58 4.54 -2.33
N ASP A 153 -14.52 3.90 -3.50
CA ASP A 153 -14.22 4.56 -4.76
C ASP A 153 -15.27 5.62 -5.10
N LYS A 154 -16.55 5.34 -4.80
CA LYS A 154 -17.64 6.29 -4.95
C LYS A 154 -17.48 7.49 -4.03
N LEU A 155 -17.19 7.29 -2.74
CA LEU A 155 -16.93 8.39 -1.80
C LEU A 155 -15.72 9.22 -2.22
N ARG A 156 -14.64 8.58 -2.65
CA ARG A 156 -13.44 9.25 -3.17
C ARG A 156 -13.75 10.09 -4.40
N HIS A 157 -14.56 9.58 -5.32
CA HIS A 157 -14.97 10.32 -6.51
C HIS A 157 -15.88 11.50 -6.15
N LEU A 158 -16.80 11.33 -5.20
CA LEU A 158 -17.66 12.41 -4.70
C LEU A 158 -16.86 13.53 -4.04
N ASP A 159 -15.90 13.21 -3.18
CA ASP A 159 -15.05 14.21 -2.52
C ASP A 159 -14.17 14.95 -3.54
N ALA A 160 -13.55 14.23 -4.48
CA ALA A 160 -12.76 14.84 -5.54
C ALA A 160 -13.61 15.77 -6.44
N SER A 161 -14.82 15.33 -6.81
CA SER A 161 -15.75 16.13 -7.61
C SER A 161 -16.26 17.36 -6.85
N TYR A 162 -16.54 17.22 -5.55
CA TYR A 162 -16.95 18.32 -4.68
C TYR A 162 -15.85 19.39 -4.58
N ILE A 163 -14.61 18.97 -4.32
CA ILE A 163 -13.45 19.88 -4.23
C ILE A 163 -13.23 20.59 -5.56
N ALA A 164 -13.21 19.85 -6.68
CA ALA A 164 -13.07 20.42 -8.01
C ALA A 164 -14.18 21.42 -8.35
N SER A 165 -15.44 21.10 -8.01
CA SER A 165 -16.59 21.98 -8.23
C SER A 165 -16.47 23.29 -7.47
N LYS A 166 -16.04 23.26 -6.21
CA LYS A 166 -15.85 24.47 -5.40
C LYS A 166 -14.68 25.32 -5.89
N LEU A 167 -13.59 24.70 -6.35
CA LEU A 167 -12.47 25.42 -6.96
C LEU A 167 -12.87 26.07 -8.30
N ALA A 168 -13.67 25.37 -9.11
CA ALA A 168 -14.23 25.93 -10.33
C ALA A 168 -15.14 27.13 -10.03
N MET A 169 -15.95 27.06 -8.99
CA MET A 169 -16.79 28.19 -8.55
C MET A 169 -15.94 29.41 -8.11
N LEU A 170 -14.87 29.21 -7.34
CA LEU A 170 -13.94 30.31 -7.00
C LEU A 170 -13.33 30.94 -8.26
N ARG A 171 -12.91 30.13 -9.22
CA ARG A 171 -12.37 30.60 -10.51
C ARG A 171 -13.39 31.40 -11.29
N THR A 172 -14.63 30.92 -11.40
CA THR A 172 -15.71 31.63 -12.11
C THR A 172 -15.96 33.00 -11.47
N HIS A 173 -16.06 33.08 -10.15
CA HIS A 173 -16.26 34.36 -9.47
C HIS A 173 -15.05 35.31 -9.59
N ALA A 174 -13.83 34.79 -9.55
CA ALA A 174 -12.63 35.59 -9.81
C ALA A 174 -12.64 36.14 -11.26
N GLN A 175 -13.08 35.33 -12.22
CA GLN A 175 -13.14 35.73 -13.63
C GLN A 175 -14.26 36.76 -13.88
N GLU A 176 -15.44 36.57 -13.29
CA GLU A 176 -16.52 37.56 -13.29
C GLU A 176 -16.10 38.89 -12.65
N ALA A 177 -15.35 38.83 -11.55
CA ALA A 177 -14.79 40.01 -10.91
C ALA A 177 -13.81 40.77 -11.81
N MET A 178 -12.96 40.05 -12.53
CA MET A 178 -11.99 40.61 -13.47
C MET A 178 -12.68 41.19 -14.71
N ASP A 179 -13.59 40.44 -15.32
CA ASP A 179 -14.38 40.87 -16.49
C ASP A 179 -15.26 42.08 -16.17
N GLY A 180 -15.85 42.12 -14.97
CA GLY A 180 -16.63 43.25 -14.48
C GLY A 180 -15.82 44.54 -14.31
N ILE A 181 -14.49 44.47 -14.23
CA ILE A 181 -13.60 45.64 -14.21
C ILE A 181 -13.10 45.95 -15.63
N LEU A 182 -12.61 44.94 -16.35
CA LEU A 182 -11.96 45.11 -17.66
C LEU A 182 -12.93 45.45 -18.79
N GLN A 183 -14.15 44.93 -18.74
CA GLN A 183 -15.16 45.11 -19.78
C GLN A 183 -16.18 46.21 -19.45
N ASN A 184 -15.99 46.93 -18.34
CA ASN A 184 -16.93 47.96 -17.91
C ASN A 184 -16.78 49.22 -18.79
N PRO A 185 -17.80 49.58 -19.60
CA PRO A 185 -17.74 50.75 -20.47
C PRO A 185 -17.66 52.08 -19.71
N ALA A 186 -17.97 52.09 -18.41
CA ALA A 186 -17.83 53.26 -17.54
C ALA A 186 -16.38 53.49 -17.06
N LEU A 187 -15.49 52.49 -17.18
CA LEU A 187 -14.07 52.57 -16.80
C LEU A 187 -13.20 52.70 -18.06
N ASN A 188 -13.14 53.90 -18.65
CA ASN A 188 -12.21 54.21 -19.73
C ASN A 188 -10.89 54.81 -19.19
N ALA A 189 -9.83 54.82 -19.99
CA ALA A 189 -8.50 55.30 -19.56
C ALA A 189 -8.50 56.75 -19.05
N THR A 190 -9.41 57.59 -19.56
CA THR A 190 -9.58 58.98 -19.12
C THR A 190 -10.27 59.10 -17.76
N VAL A 191 -11.30 58.30 -17.49
CA VAL A 191 -11.99 58.20 -16.20
C VAL A 191 -11.06 57.58 -15.15
N VAL A 192 -10.34 56.51 -15.50
CA VAL A 192 -9.38 55.86 -14.61
C VAL A 192 -8.28 56.83 -14.19
N ASN A 193 -7.77 57.68 -15.11
CA ASN A 193 -6.77 58.69 -14.76
C ASN A 193 -7.33 59.78 -13.83
N GLY A 194 -8.63 60.09 -13.92
CA GLY A 194 -9.33 61.05 -13.07
C GLY A 194 -9.81 60.51 -11.71
N LEU A 195 -9.73 59.20 -11.47
CA LEU A 195 -10.08 58.59 -10.18
C LEU A 195 -9.13 59.03 -9.05
N SER A 196 -9.66 59.05 -7.83
CA SER A 196 -8.86 59.27 -6.62
C SER A 196 -7.83 58.15 -6.46
N GLN A 197 -6.73 58.43 -5.74
CA GLN A 197 -5.70 57.42 -5.51
C GLN A 197 -6.27 56.20 -4.75
N ALA A 198 -7.23 56.43 -3.84
CA ALA A 198 -7.90 55.37 -3.11
C ALA A 198 -8.72 54.43 -4.02
N ASP A 199 -9.44 54.96 -5.01
CA ASP A 199 -10.24 54.15 -5.94
C ASP A 199 -9.37 53.37 -6.92
N LYS A 200 -8.24 53.95 -7.36
CA LYS A 200 -7.23 53.25 -8.16
C LYS A 200 -6.61 52.09 -7.39
N ASP A 201 -6.28 52.31 -6.12
CA ASP A 201 -5.71 51.28 -5.26
C ASP A 201 -6.73 50.17 -4.94
N TYR A 202 -8.02 50.52 -4.81
CA TYR A 202 -9.11 49.54 -4.69
C TYR A 202 -9.26 48.67 -5.94
N LEU A 203 -9.30 49.26 -7.14
CA LEU A 203 -9.40 48.51 -8.40
C LEU A 203 -8.19 47.60 -8.63
N ARG A 204 -6.98 48.06 -8.31
CA ARG A 204 -5.76 47.25 -8.38
C ARG A 204 -5.81 46.05 -7.43
N LYS A 205 -6.17 46.28 -6.16
CA LYS A 205 -6.32 45.19 -5.18
C LYS A 205 -7.35 44.15 -5.63
N ARG A 206 -8.45 44.59 -6.26
CA ARG A 206 -9.49 43.69 -6.77
C ARG A 206 -9.02 42.86 -7.97
N LEU A 207 -8.26 43.45 -8.89
CA LEU A 207 -7.63 42.74 -10.01
C LEU A 207 -6.56 41.75 -9.51
N ASP A 208 -5.67 42.19 -8.63
CA ASP A 208 -4.60 41.35 -8.07
C ASP A 208 -5.18 40.14 -7.29
N ALA A 209 -6.26 40.37 -6.55
CA ALA A 209 -7.01 39.33 -5.84
C ALA A 209 -7.60 38.28 -6.79
N ALA A 210 -8.27 38.73 -7.86
CA ALA A 210 -8.85 37.85 -8.86
C ALA A 210 -7.79 37.05 -9.63
N ASP A 211 -6.70 37.70 -10.04
CA ASP A 211 -5.61 37.09 -10.78
C ASP A 211 -4.88 36.03 -9.94
N LYS A 212 -4.64 36.32 -8.64
CA LYS A 212 -4.06 35.36 -7.69
C LYS A 212 -4.90 34.09 -7.56
N VAL A 213 -6.24 34.20 -7.54
CA VAL A 213 -7.14 33.04 -7.47
C VAL A 213 -7.12 32.23 -8.77
N ILE A 214 -7.22 32.90 -9.92
CA ILE A 214 -7.22 32.23 -11.23
C ILE A 214 -5.92 31.48 -11.45
N GLU A 215 -4.79 32.14 -11.20
CA GLU A 215 -3.46 31.55 -11.41
C GLU A 215 -3.20 30.37 -10.46
N ARG A 216 -3.65 30.46 -9.20
CA ARG A 216 -3.48 29.37 -8.24
C ARG A 216 -4.37 28.16 -8.56
N VAL A 217 -5.61 28.39 -8.98
CA VAL A 217 -6.51 27.30 -9.44
C VAL A 217 -5.97 26.66 -10.72
N ARG A 218 -5.35 27.44 -11.62
CA ARG A 218 -4.69 26.94 -12.84
C ARG A 218 -3.50 26.04 -12.50
N GLN A 219 -2.60 26.50 -11.61
CA GLN A 219 -1.45 25.71 -11.16
C GLN A 219 -1.87 24.37 -10.55
N HIS A 220 -2.99 24.33 -9.83
CA HIS A 220 -3.53 23.08 -9.29
C HIS A 220 -4.02 22.10 -10.37
N HIS A 221 -4.50 22.58 -11.51
CA HIS A 221 -4.88 21.71 -12.63
C HIS A 221 -3.69 21.21 -13.45
N GLU A 222 -2.53 21.88 -13.37
CA GLU A 222 -1.33 21.57 -14.16
C GLU A 222 -0.31 20.72 -13.37
N GLU A 223 -0.20 20.92 -12.05
CA GLU A 223 0.63 20.11 -11.17
C GLU A 223 -0.15 18.89 -10.66
N ASP A 224 -0.22 17.83 -11.48
CA ASP A 224 -0.73 16.51 -11.09
C ASP A 224 0.01 15.99 -9.83
N GLY A 225 -0.56 16.23 -8.65
CA GLY A 225 -0.11 15.60 -7.40
C GLY A 225 -0.03 16.50 -6.17
N LYS A 226 -0.14 17.83 -6.28
CA LYS A 226 -0.25 18.71 -5.10
C LYS A 226 -1.67 19.26 -4.98
N GLY A 227 -2.45 18.63 -4.11
CA GLY A 227 -3.76 19.13 -3.68
C GLY A 227 -3.63 20.52 -3.05
N ILE A 228 -4.61 21.40 -3.28
CA ILE A 228 -4.75 22.66 -2.55
C ILE A 228 -4.99 22.34 -1.07
N SER A 229 -4.25 22.98 -0.16
CA SER A 229 -4.47 22.77 1.28
C SER A 229 -5.73 23.48 1.76
N LEU A 230 -6.26 23.08 2.94
CA LEU A 230 -7.41 23.75 3.52
C LEU A 230 -7.12 25.23 3.82
N GLU A 231 -5.91 25.52 4.31
CA GLU A 231 -5.46 26.88 4.59
C GLU A 231 -5.42 27.71 3.30
N GLU A 232 -4.91 27.13 2.20
CA GLU A 232 -4.88 27.80 0.90
C GLU A 232 -6.29 28.05 0.36
N TYR A 233 -7.21 27.09 0.47
CA TYR A 233 -8.61 27.27 0.06
C TYR A 233 -9.29 28.40 0.87
N GLN A 234 -9.05 28.44 2.18
CA GLN A 234 -9.55 29.51 3.05
C GLN A 234 -8.97 30.88 2.68
N GLU A 235 -7.69 30.94 2.32
CA GLU A 235 -7.05 32.17 1.86
C GLU A 235 -7.69 32.67 0.56
N LEU A 236 -7.88 31.79 -0.43
CA LEU A 236 -8.51 32.14 -1.72
C LEU A 236 -9.96 32.60 -1.55
N LEU A 237 -10.72 31.91 -0.70
CA LEU A 237 -12.10 32.31 -0.38
C LEU A 237 -12.14 33.62 0.40
N GLY A 238 -11.22 33.82 1.35
CA GLY A 238 -11.08 35.06 2.13
C GLY A 238 -10.78 36.27 1.24
N VAL A 239 -9.91 36.10 0.25
CA VAL A 239 -9.57 37.14 -0.73
C VAL A 239 -10.78 37.56 -1.57
N LEU A 240 -11.64 36.61 -1.96
CA LEU A 240 -12.85 36.90 -2.75
C LEU A 240 -14.06 37.37 -1.91
N THR A 241 -14.02 37.18 -0.59
CA THR A 241 -15.07 37.61 0.34
C THR A 241 -14.70 38.86 1.12
N ASP A 242 -13.48 39.37 0.98
CA ASP A 242 -13.01 40.58 1.65
C ASP A 242 -13.82 41.81 1.18
N ALA A 243 -14.64 42.33 2.10
CA ALA A 243 -15.48 43.49 1.90
C ALA A 243 -14.70 44.77 1.55
N THR A 244 -13.39 44.80 1.84
CA THR A 244 -12.50 45.92 1.46
C THR A 244 -12.05 45.87 0.01
N VAL A 245 -12.23 44.73 -0.66
CA VAL A 245 -11.86 44.47 -2.07
C VAL A 245 -13.11 44.32 -2.95
N PHE A 246 -14.22 43.83 -2.37
CA PHE A 246 -15.50 43.64 -3.02
C PHE A 246 -16.63 44.32 -2.22
N SER A 247 -16.76 45.64 -2.36
CA SER A 247 -17.76 46.46 -1.62
C SER A 247 -19.19 46.35 -2.19
N ASP A 248 -19.33 45.84 -3.42
CA ASP A 248 -20.64 45.66 -4.05
C ASP A 248 -21.40 44.52 -3.36
N LYS A 249 -22.25 44.89 -2.39
CA LYS A 249 -23.20 44.03 -1.67
C LYS A 249 -24.30 43.43 -2.57
N ARG A 250 -24.02 43.16 -3.85
CA ARG A 250 -24.79 42.14 -4.58
C ARG A 250 -24.18 40.81 -4.17
N GLU A 251 -24.65 40.38 -3.00
CA GLU A 251 -24.33 39.13 -2.32
C GLU A 251 -24.07 38.03 -3.34
N HIS A 252 -22.81 37.59 -3.49
CA HIS A 252 -22.50 36.32 -4.14
C HIS A 252 -22.93 35.24 -3.14
N PRO A 253 -24.17 34.73 -3.23
CA PRO A 253 -24.71 33.88 -2.17
C PRO A 253 -23.94 32.56 -2.11
N ASP A 254 -23.34 32.16 -3.24
CA ASP A 254 -22.50 30.98 -3.40
C ASP A 254 -21.17 31.09 -2.64
N LEU A 255 -20.55 32.29 -2.56
CA LEU A 255 -19.33 32.53 -1.77
C LEU A 255 -19.63 32.55 -0.27
N VAL A 256 -20.76 33.11 0.14
CA VAL A 256 -21.23 33.08 1.54
C VAL A 256 -21.58 31.64 1.95
N ALA A 257 -22.28 30.91 1.09
CA ALA A 257 -22.57 29.49 1.28
C ALA A 257 -21.27 28.67 1.36
N ALA A 258 -20.29 28.92 0.48
CA ALA A 258 -18.97 28.28 0.54
C ALA A 258 -18.24 28.54 1.86
N THR A 259 -18.38 29.75 2.41
CA THR A 259 -17.83 30.11 3.73
C THR A 259 -18.50 29.31 4.84
N SER A 260 -19.82 29.12 4.78
CA SER A 260 -20.56 28.28 5.73
C SER A 260 -20.25 26.78 5.59
N GLU A 261 -19.84 26.35 4.40
CA GLU A 261 -19.47 24.95 4.08
C GLU A 261 -17.99 24.63 4.30
N LEU A 262 -17.18 25.58 4.79
CA LEU A 262 -15.77 25.34 5.14
C LEU A 262 -15.52 24.09 5.99
N PRO A 263 -16.36 23.75 7.00
CA PRO A 263 -16.20 22.51 7.75
C PRO A 263 -16.35 21.25 6.87
N ASN A 264 -17.25 21.27 5.89
CA ASN A 264 -17.49 20.15 4.97
C ASN A 264 -16.33 20.00 3.98
N MET A 265 -15.85 21.12 3.43
CA MET A 265 -14.64 21.16 2.60
C MET A 265 -13.42 20.63 3.36
N GLY A 266 -13.20 21.10 4.59
CA GLY A 266 -12.10 20.63 5.43
C GLY A 266 -12.22 19.16 5.82
N ALA A 267 -13.44 18.61 5.91
CA ALA A 267 -13.64 17.18 6.10
C ALA A 267 -13.31 16.37 4.82
N ALA A 268 -13.76 16.82 3.65
CA ALA A 268 -13.46 16.18 2.36
C ALA A 268 -11.96 16.19 2.04
N MET A 269 -11.29 17.33 2.22
CA MET A 269 -9.84 17.45 1.98
C MET A 269 -9.02 16.59 2.93
N ARG A 270 -9.39 16.52 4.22
CA ARG A 270 -8.72 15.62 5.18
C ARG A 270 -8.89 14.15 4.78
N ARG A 271 -10.11 13.73 4.38
CA ARG A 271 -10.35 12.37 3.88
C ARG A 271 -9.51 12.04 2.66
N GLN A 272 -9.39 12.99 1.72
CA GLN A 272 -8.57 12.82 0.52
C GLN A 272 -7.08 12.76 0.83
N GLN A 273 -6.59 13.59 1.76
CA GLN A 273 -5.17 13.64 2.12
C GLN A 273 -4.71 12.43 2.93
N GLU A 274 -5.57 11.96 3.86
CA GLU A 274 -5.25 10.80 4.69
C GLU A 274 -5.48 9.47 3.93
N ASP A 275 -6.24 9.49 2.83
CA ASP A 275 -6.68 8.30 2.06
C ASP A 275 -7.39 7.24 2.93
N ARG A 276 -8.02 7.69 4.03
CA ARG A 276 -8.69 6.82 5.02
C ARG A 276 -10.19 6.68 4.78
N TYR A 277 -10.62 6.57 3.53
CA TYR A 277 -12.04 6.41 3.17
C TYR A 277 -12.70 5.19 3.81
N GLN A 278 -11.92 4.18 4.17
CA GLN A 278 -12.35 3.00 4.90
C GLN A 278 -13.00 3.29 6.27
N ASP A 279 -12.60 4.39 6.94
CA ASP A 279 -13.08 4.75 8.28
C ASP A 279 -14.41 5.52 8.25
N TYR A 280 -14.84 5.99 7.06
CA TYR A 280 -15.99 6.88 6.86
C TYR A 280 -17.16 6.22 6.13
N LEU A 281 -17.07 4.92 5.83
CA LEU A 281 -18.18 4.19 5.23
C LEU A 281 -19.33 4.07 6.25
N PRO A 282 -20.57 4.41 5.87
CA PRO A 282 -21.72 4.18 6.72
C PRO A 282 -21.98 2.66 6.85
N GLY A 283 -21.79 2.10 8.05
CA GLY A 283 -22.24 0.75 8.42
C GLY A 283 -21.21 -0.14 9.14
N SER A 284 -21.66 -1.29 9.63
CA SER A 284 -20.88 -2.32 10.33
C SER A 284 -19.95 -3.14 9.42
N ALA A 285 -19.86 -2.84 8.14
CA ALA A 285 -19.27 -3.74 7.14
C ALA A 285 -17.76 -3.99 7.35
N HIS A 286 -17.00 -3.01 7.83
CA HIS A 286 -15.60 -3.25 8.21
C HIS A 286 -15.49 -4.20 9.40
N HIS A 287 -16.36 -4.03 10.41
CA HIS A 287 -16.46 -4.94 11.55
C HIS A 287 -16.92 -6.34 11.13
N GLU A 288 -17.79 -6.46 10.13
CA GLU A 288 -18.24 -7.73 9.57
C GLU A 288 -17.10 -8.47 8.85
N ILE A 289 -16.30 -7.77 8.03
CA ILE A 289 -15.13 -8.40 7.40
C ILE A 289 -14.12 -8.86 8.44
N GLN A 290 -13.81 -8.02 9.43
CA GLN A 290 -12.93 -8.42 10.53
C GLN A 290 -13.50 -9.61 11.32
N ALA A 291 -14.81 -9.65 11.54
CA ALA A 291 -15.46 -10.77 12.21
C ALA A 291 -15.37 -12.06 11.37
N ILE A 292 -15.59 -11.99 10.06
CA ILE A 292 -15.45 -13.12 9.13
C ILE A 292 -14.00 -13.61 9.11
N GLU A 293 -13.01 -12.72 9.05
CA GLU A 293 -11.59 -13.08 9.10
C GLU A 293 -11.22 -13.73 10.43
N ARG A 294 -11.61 -13.14 11.56
CA ARG A 294 -11.39 -13.74 12.89
C ARG A 294 -12.01 -15.13 12.98
N GLN A 295 -13.23 -15.31 12.47
CA GLN A 295 -13.91 -16.60 12.47
C GLN A 295 -13.16 -17.63 11.62
N ARG A 296 -12.60 -17.24 10.46
CA ARG A 296 -11.73 -18.12 9.65
C ARG A 296 -10.46 -18.50 10.40
N THR A 297 -9.79 -17.54 11.03
CA THR A 297 -8.56 -17.80 11.80
C THR A 297 -8.82 -18.74 12.97
N GLN A 298 -9.91 -18.53 13.72
CA GLN A 298 -10.30 -19.41 14.82
C GLN A 298 -10.61 -20.83 14.35
N ARG A 299 -11.36 -20.99 13.25
CA ARG A 299 -11.65 -22.31 12.68
C ARG A 299 -10.39 -23.02 12.20
N ARG A 300 -9.45 -22.29 11.61
CA ARG A 300 -8.13 -22.82 11.20
C ARG A 300 -7.32 -23.33 12.40
N LEU A 301 -7.20 -22.52 13.46
CA LEU A 301 -6.49 -22.90 14.68
C LEU A 301 -7.12 -24.15 15.34
N ALA A 302 -8.45 -24.20 15.40
CA ALA A 302 -9.17 -25.37 15.94
C ALA A 302 -8.93 -26.64 15.10
N TRP A 303 -8.80 -26.50 13.78
CA TRP A 303 -8.45 -27.60 12.89
C TRP A 303 -7.00 -28.06 13.11
N GLU A 304 -6.04 -27.13 13.17
CA GLU A 304 -4.62 -27.43 13.42
C GLU A 304 -4.42 -28.20 14.73
N GLU A 305 -5.15 -27.81 15.78
CA GLU A 305 -5.13 -28.51 17.07
C GLU A 305 -5.68 -29.94 16.97
N ARG A 306 -6.80 -30.14 16.26
CA ARG A 306 -7.35 -31.48 16.03
C ARG A 306 -6.39 -32.37 15.27
N VAL A 307 -5.73 -31.86 14.23
CA VAL A 307 -4.73 -32.63 13.48
C VAL A 307 -3.55 -33.01 14.37
N ARG A 308 -3.05 -32.08 15.19
CA ARG A 308 -1.98 -32.35 16.15
C ARG A 308 -2.36 -33.48 17.13
N THR A 309 -3.58 -33.45 17.67
CA THR A 309 -4.05 -34.50 18.59
C THR A 309 -4.19 -35.86 17.90
N LEU A 310 -4.72 -35.91 16.67
CA LEU A 310 -4.84 -37.13 15.88
C LEU A 310 -3.48 -37.74 15.54
N MET A 311 -2.50 -36.90 15.19
CA MET A 311 -1.13 -37.34 14.95
C MET A 311 -0.42 -37.87 16.20
N SER A 312 -0.71 -37.30 17.38
CA SER A 312 -0.15 -37.79 18.65
C SER A 312 -0.75 -39.14 19.08
N ALA A 313 -1.98 -39.43 18.65
CA ALA A 313 -2.69 -40.67 18.96
C ALA A 313 -2.34 -41.82 17.98
N GLN A 314 -2.01 -41.52 16.73
CA GLN A 314 -1.54 -42.50 15.74
C GLN A 314 -0.01 -42.57 15.73
N GLY A 315 0.56 -43.43 16.58
CA GLY A 315 2.00 -43.70 16.57
C GLY A 315 2.49 -44.29 15.23
N ALA A 316 3.45 -43.63 14.59
CA ALA A 316 4.46 -44.11 13.62
C ALA A 316 4.05 -45.13 12.52
N GLY A 317 2.77 -45.23 12.14
CA GLY A 317 2.33 -45.93 10.92
C GLY A 317 2.23 -44.94 9.76
N LEU A 318 3.28 -44.86 8.92
CA LEU A 318 3.42 -43.86 7.86
C LEU A 318 2.58 -44.20 6.62
N ASP A 319 1.37 -43.64 6.54
CA ASP A 319 0.69 -43.37 5.27
C ASP A 319 1.16 -42.00 4.73
N ALA A 320 1.23 -41.85 3.40
CA ALA A 320 1.69 -40.63 2.71
C ALA A 320 1.02 -39.32 3.19
N GLY A 321 -0.21 -39.39 3.71
CA GLY A 321 -0.90 -38.23 4.30
C GLY A 321 -0.41 -37.77 5.67
N ALA A 322 0.19 -38.66 6.48
CA ALA A 322 0.75 -38.28 7.78
C ALA A 322 2.04 -37.49 7.62
N GLU A 323 2.82 -37.78 6.57
CA GLU A 323 3.98 -36.98 6.13
C GLU A 323 3.53 -35.59 5.66
N LEU A 324 2.48 -35.49 4.81
CA LEU A 324 1.94 -34.20 4.37
C LEU A 324 1.45 -33.32 5.53
N ALA A 325 0.74 -33.91 6.50
CA ALA A 325 0.26 -33.19 7.68
C ALA A 325 1.42 -32.69 8.56
N LYS A 326 2.46 -33.52 8.72
CA LYS A 326 3.69 -33.16 9.42
C LYS A 326 4.44 -32.02 8.71
N HIS A 327 4.47 -32.04 7.38
CA HIS A 327 5.07 -30.98 6.56
C HIS A 327 4.30 -29.67 6.71
N CYS A 328 2.97 -29.68 6.60
CA CYS A 328 2.14 -28.49 6.82
C CYS A 328 2.38 -27.86 8.21
N VAL A 329 2.42 -28.65 9.28
CA VAL A 329 2.65 -28.12 10.64
C VAL A 329 4.07 -27.52 10.80
N LYS A 330 5.07 -28.15 10.17
CA LYS A 330 6.45 -27.67 10.19
C LYS A 330 6.59 -26.35 9.42
N GLU A 331 6.01 -26.28 8.23
CA GLU A 331 6.06 -25.11 7.35
C GLU A 331 5.22 -23.94 7.88
N ALA A 332 4.05 -24.20 8.44
CA ALA A 332 3.21 -23.18 9.08
C ALA A 332 3.95 -22.49 10.25
N ARG A 333 4.77 -23.24 11.00
CA ARG A 333 5.60 -22.70 12.08
C ARG A 333 6.73 -21.83 11.56
N GLY A 334 7.31 -22.20 10.41
CA GLY A 334 8.36 -21.44 9.74
C GLY A 334 7.85 -20.19 9.02
N HIS A 335 6.61 -20.22 8.52
CA HIS A 335 6.01 -19.23 7.62
C HIS A 335 6.18 -17.78 8.10
N SER A 336 5.78 -17.47 9.33
CA SER A 336 5.86 -16.09 9.86
C SER A 336 7.31 -15.60 9.98
N VAL A 337 8.22 -16.48 10.40
CA VAL A 337 9.65 -16.17 10.57
C VAL A 337 10.30 -15.97 9.21
N THR A 338 10.06 -16.86 8.26
CA THR A 338 10.66 -16.80 6.92
C THR A 338 10.14 -15.63 6.10
N LEU A 339 8.86 -15.27 6.26
CA LEU A 339 8.26 -14.10 5.62
C LEU A 339 8.84 -12.82 6.18
N PHE A 340 9.03 -12.73 7.50
CA PHE A 340 9.74 -11.61 8.14
C PHE A 340 11.17 -11.46 7.60
N PHE A 341 11.95 -12.54 7.56
CA PHE A 341 13.32 -12.49 7.04
C PHE A 341 13.37 -12.20 5.53
N GLY A 342 12.38 -12.64 4.76
CA GLY A 342 12.23 -12.27 3.34
C GLY A 342 11.97 -10.77 3.15
N LEU A 343 11.10 -10.16 3.96
CA LEU A 343 10.87 -8.72 3.92
C LEU A 343 12.10 -7.92 4.36
N VAL A 344 12.80 -8.38 5.40
CA VAL A 344 14.07 -7.80 5.84
C VAL A 344 15.12 -7.88 4.72
N ALA A 345 15.17 -8.99 3.96
CA ALA A 345 16.06 -9.12 2.81
C ALA A 345 15.77 -8.09 1.72
N ILE A 346 14.50 -7.88 1.38
CA ILE A 346 14.08 -6.85 0.41
C ILE A 346 14.52 -5.46 0.87
N ALA A 347 14.23 -5.11 2.13
CA ALA A 347 14.61 -3.82 2.70
C ALA A 347 16.14 -3.61 2.69
N LEU A 348 16.90 -4.64 3.07
CA LEU A 348 18.37 -4.61 3.04
C LEU A 348 18.92 -4.45 1.62
N GLN A 349 18.36 -5.15 0.63
CA GLN A 349 18.80 -5.04 -0.76
C GLN A 349 18.50 -3.67 -1.35
N LEU A 350 17.35 -3.07 -1.04
CA LEU A 350 17.03 -1.69 -1.45
C LEU A 350 18.00 -0.68 -0.81
N CYS A 351 18.29 -0.82 0.49
CA CYS A 351 19.28 0.03 1.17
C CYS A 351 20.67 -0.16 0.56
N SER A 352 21.06 -1.40 0.28
CA SER A 352 22.32 -1.77 -0.34
C SER A 352 22.47 -1.15 -1.73
N ALA A 353 21.47 -1.32 -2.59
CA ALA A 353 21.43 -0.72 -3.92
C ALA A 353 21.49 0.82 -3.87
N TYR A 354 20.74 1.45 -2.96
CA TYR A 354 20.78 2.90 -2.77
C TYR A 354 22.18 3.39 -2.39
N THR A 355 22.81 2.77 -1.39
CA THR A 355 24.17 3.17 -0.98
C THR A 355 25.21 2.95 -2.07
N SER A 356 25.08 1.88 -2.85
CA SER A 356 25.98 1.60 -3.98
C SER A 356 25.78 2.54 -5.16
N LEU A 357 24.56 2.96 -5.46
CA LEU A 357 24.28 3.99 -6.46
C LEU A 357 24.82 5.35 -6.01
N CYS A 358 24.59 5.73 -4.75
CA CYS A 358 25.15 6.96 -4.18
C CYS A 358 26.69 6.96 -4.18
N LEU A 359 27.32 5.80 -3.96
CA LEU A 359 28.77 5.65 -4.04
C LEU A 359 29.25 5.66 -5.51
N GLY A 360 28.54 4.99 -6.41
CA GLY A 360 28.84 4.89 -7.84
C GLY A 360 28.82 6.25 -8.54
N MET A 361 27.82 7.10 -8.26
CA MET A 361 27.78 8.48 -8.77
C MET A 361 28.94 9.36 -8.28
N ARG A 362 29.64 8.96 -7.21
CA ARG A 362 30.75 9.70 -6.60
C ARG A 362 32.12 9.09 -6.91
N LEU A 363 32.16 7.93 -7.57
CA LEU A 363 33.38 7.28 -8.02
C LEU A 363 33.54 7.55 -9.51
N SER A 364 34.68 8.10 -9.92
CA SER A 364 35.07 8.09 -11.33
C SER A 364 35.23 6.62 -11.74
N VAL A 365 34.49 6.20 -12.76
CA VAL A 365 34.81 4.98 -13.50
C VAL A 365 36.20 5.22 -14.04
N LYS A 366 37.21 4.53 -13.49
CA LYS A 366 38.54 4.51 -14.10
C LYS A 366 38.37 3.87 -15.47
N GLY A 367 38.33 4.72 -16.50
CA GLY A 367 38.56 4.30 -17.87
C GLY A 367 40.05 4.03 -18.01
N GLU A 368 40.35 2.78 -18.39
CA GLU A 368 41.65 2.21 -18.77
C GLU A 368 42.69 2.00 -17.64
#